data_AF-A0A1E5L8W4-F1
#
_entry.id   AF-A0A1E5L8W4-F1
#
_cell.length_a   1.000
_cell.length_b   1.000
_cell.length_c   1.000
_cell.angle_alpha   90.00
_cell.angle_beta   90.00
_cell.angle_gamma   90.00
#
_symmetry.space_group_name_H-M   'P 1'
#
loop_
_entity.id
_entity.type
_entity.pdbx_description
1 polymer ?
#
loop_
_entity_poly.entity_id
_entity_poly.type
_entity_poly.pdbx_seq_one_letter_code
_entity_poly.pdbx_strand_id
1 'polypeptide(L)'
;MNKEGITLKGYPDTLIELQAAVIVFTVIGSGVTIDGLSITSDDPYAVEFIQVGGTNHSIINNIIFGPEQAGPSSGWVVNRGFVTQANNMTNLLVRNNIFFSLRQPAYLNPNIEGDIVNNVVYNTRGFVVDEAIFVFSGNSWGIPENAVDIALLFGTITGAPYDPLTALSTNNSNATISDQR
;
A
#
# COMPACT_ATOMS: atom_id res chain seq x y z
N MET A 1 -13.04 -4.49 -11.44
CA MET A 1 -12.16 -5.04 -12.49
C MET A 1 -12.09 -6.55 -12.36
N ASN A 2 -12.88 -7.28 -13.14
CA ASN A 2 -13.05 -8.74 -13.02
C ASN A 2 -12.61 -9.54 -14.24
N LYS A 3 -11.92 -8.88 -15.19
CA LYS A 3 -11.36 -9.52 -16.38
C LYS A 3 -9.88 -9.78 -16.16
N GLU A 4 -9.40 -10.88 -16.70
CA GLU A 4 -8.00 -11.27 -16.61
C GLU A 4 -7.11 -10.42 -17.53
N GLY A 5 -5.88 -10.19 -17.10
CA GLY A 5 -4.81 -9.62 -17.94
C GLY A 5 -5.04 -8.18 -18.38
N ILE A 6 -5.94 -7.43 -17.73
CA ILE A 6 -6.22 -6.06 -18.13
C ILE A 6 -5.20 -5.09 -17.52
N THR A 7 -4.80 -4.09 -18.31
CA THR A 7 -4.03 -2.96 -17.82
C THR A 7 -4.90 -1.72 -17.84
N LEU A 8 -5.09 -1.11 -16.67
CA LEU A 8 -5.58 0.24 -16.54
C LEU A 8 -4.37 1.18 -16.52
N LYS A 9 -4.25 2.03 -17.55
CA LYS A 9 -3.12 2.93 -17.72
C LYS A 9 -3.55 4.38 -17.77
N GLY A 10 -2.97 5.20 -16.89
CA GLY A 10 -3.09 6.64 -16.94
C GLY A 10 -2.28 7.25 -18.07
N TYR A 11 -2.84 8.29 -18.70
CA TYR A 11 -2.03 9.28 -19.41
C TYR A 11 -1.33 10.17 -18.39
N PRO A 12 -0.25 10.89 -18.78
CA PRO A 12 0.34 11.91 -17.92
C PRO A 12 -0.74 12.83 -17.33
N ASP A 13 -0.61 13.13 -16.04
CA ASP A 13 -1.53 13.99 -15.28
C ASP A 13 -2.97 13.44 -15.12
N THR A 14 -3.21 12.15 -15.38
CA THR A 14 -4.51 11.53 -15.11
C THR A 14 -4.80 11.55 -13.60
N LEU A 15 -5.82 12.31 -13.20
CA LEU A 15 -6.32 12.37 -11.84
C LEU A 15 -7.65 11.63 -11.70
N ILE A 16 -7.73 10.77 -10.70
CA ILE A 16 -8.98 10.20 -10.19
C ILE A 16 -9.20 10.80 -8.82
N GLU A 17 -10.20 11.68 -8.71
CA GLU A 17 -10.62 12.27 -7.44
C GLU A 17 -11.97 11.69 -7.04
N LEU A 18 -12.02 10.96 -5.92
CA LEU A 18 -13.28 10.50 -5.36
C LEU A 18 -14.06 11.69 -4.79
N GLN A 19 -15.38 11.67 -4.97
CA GLN A 19 -16.33 12.64 -4.43
C GLN A 19 -17.33 11.98 -3.45
N ALA A 20 -17.03 10.76 -3.03
CA ALA A 20 -17.85 9.96 -2.13
C ALA A 20 -17.03 8.82 -1.50
N ALA A 21 -17.50 8.29 -0.36
CA ALA A 21 -16.92 7.16 0.35
C ALA A 21 -17.15 5.83 -0.40
N VAL A 22 -16.37 5.59 -1.46
CA VAL A 22 -16.43 4.36 -2.28
C VAL A 22 -15.03 3.84 -2.58
N ILE A 23 -14.92 2.52 -2.81
CA ILE A 23 -13.69 1.92 -3.33
C ILE A 23 -13.68 2.14 -4.85
N VAL A 24 -12.68 2.83 -5.38
CA VAL A 24 -12.59 3.11 -6.84
C VAL A 24 -12.36 1.84 -7.62
N PHE A 25 -11.40 1.03 -7.18
CA PHE A 25 -10.98 -0.16 -7.89
C PHE A 25 -11.09 -1.39 -7.00
N THR A 26 -12.16 -2.15 -7.19
CA THR A 26 -12.22 -3.54 -6.72
C THR A 26 -11.68 -4.45 -7.83
N VAL A 27 -10.45 -4.94 -7.66
CA VAL A 27 -9.76 -5.86 -8.59
C VAL A 27 -10.04 -7.28 -8.13
N ILE A 28 -10.57 -8.14 -9.00
CA ILE A 28 -10.90 -9.54 -8.67
C ILE A 28 -10.55 -10.53 -9.80
N GLY A 29 -10.23 -10.04 -11.01
CA GLY A 29 -9.63 -10.90 -12.04
C GLY A 29 -8.19 -11.25 -11.67
N SER A 30 -7.47 -12.02 -12.49
CA SER A 30 -6.02 -12.25 -12.32
C SER A 30 -5.21 -11.47 -13.34
N GLY A 31 -3.94 -11.15 -13.08
CA GLY A 31 -3.08 -10.51 -14.09
C GLY A 31 -3.36 -9.02 -14.33
N VAL A 32 -4.09 -8.35 -13.43
CA VAL A 32 -4.47 -6.94 -13.61
C VAL A 32 -3.33 -6.01 -13.23
N THR A 33 -3.06 -5.03 -14.09
CA THR A 33 -2.08 -3.94 -13.86
C THR A 33 -2.80 -2.60 -13.72
N ILE A 34 -2.44 -1.82 -12.70
CA ILE A 34 -2.80 -0.42 -12.50
C ILE A 34 -1.51 0.41 -12.65
N ASP A 35 -1.39 1.19 -13.73
CA ASP A 35 -0.17 1.87 -14.15
C ASP A 35 -0.38 3.37 -14.35
N GLY A 36 0.43 4.22 -13.71
CA GLY A 36 0.55 5.63 -14.08
C GLY A 36 -0.63 6.53 -13.72
N LEU A 37 -1.41 6.21 -12.68
CA LEU A 37 -2.53 7.04 -12.22
C LEU A 37 -2.14 7.93 -11.03
N SER A 38 -2.76 9.11 -10.95
CA SER A 38 -2.88 9.86 -9.70
C SER A 38 -4.26 9.61 -9.08
N ILE A 39 -4.32 9.20 -7.81
CA ILE A 39 -5.58 8.86 -7.11
C ILE A 39 -5.65 9.58 -5.77
N THR A 40 -6.75 10.29 -5.52
CA THR A 40 -7.04 11.00 -4.27
C THR A 40 -8.55 11.12 -4.02
N SER A 41 -8.95 11.72 -2.91
CA SER A 41 -10.33 12.05 -2.58
C SER A 41 -10.46 13.48 -2.06
N ASP A 42 -11.65 14.05 -2.19
CA ASP A 42 -11.99 15.38 -1.67
C ASP A 42 -12.11 15.43 -0.13
N ASP A 43 -12.44 14.31 0.50
CA ASP A 43 -12.54 14.12 1.96
C ASP A 43 -11.83 12.81 2.38
N PRO A 44 -11.30 12.64 3.61
CA PRO A 44 -10.56 11.44 4.00
C PRO A 44 -11.55 10.33 4.36
N TYR A 45 -12.24 9.80 3.37
CA TYR A 45 -13.22 8.73 3.55
C TYR A 45 -12.58 7.49 4.21
N ALA A 46 -13.30 6.84 5.12
CA ALA A 46 -12.85 5.66 5.85
C ALA A 46 -12.87 4.37 4.98
N VAL A 47 -12.27 4.44 3.80
CA VAL A 47 -12.18 3.37 2.79
C VAL A 47 -10.80 3.38 2.13
N GLU A 48 -10.45 2.29 1.48
CA GLU A 48 -9.33 2.20 0.55
C GLU A 48 -9.70 2.67 -0.86
N PHE A 49 -8.71 3.18 -1.61
CA PHE A 49 -8.93 3.49 -3.02
C PHE A 49 -8.90 2.24 -3.90
N ILE A 50 -7.99 1.31 -3.62
CA ILE A 50 -7.83 0.07 -4.37
C ILE A 50 -8.02 -1.11 -3.42
N GLN A 51 -9.00 -1.96 -3.71
CA GLN A 51 -9.12 -3.27 -3.09
C GLN A 51 -8.69 -4.33 -4.08
N VAL A 52 -7.69 -5.14 -3.73
CA VAL A 52 -7.12 -6.16 -4.61
C VAL A 52 -7.51 -7.54 -4.11
N GLY A 53 -8.21 -8.30 -4.95
CA GLY A 53 -8.47 -9.74 -4.89
C GLY A 53 -7.93 -10.39 -6.16
N GLY A 54 -7.63 -11.69 -6.13
CA GLY A 54 -7.01 -12.40 -7.25
C GLY A 54 -5.47 -12.43 -7.21
N THR A 55 -4.83 -12.88 -8.29
CA THR A 55 -3.38 -13.19 -8.29
C THR A 55 -2.66 -12.56 -9.49
N ASN A 56 -1.34 -12.42 -9.41
CA ASN A 56 -0.48 -11.86 -10.46
C ASN A 56 -0.79 -10.38 -10.77
N HIS A 57 -0.97 -9.57 -9.74
CA HIS A 57 -1.34 -8.17 -9.89
C HIS A 57 -0.13 -7.24 -9.91
N SER A 58 -0.31 -6.06 -10.50
CA SER A 58 0.68 -5.00 -10.46
C SER A 58 0.03 -3.65 -10.17
N ILE A 59 0.49 -2.95 -9.14
CA ILE A 59 0.19 -1.53 -8.88
C ILE A 59 1.51 -0.79 -9.05
N ILE A 60 1.67 -0.09 -10.18
CA ILE A 60 2.97 0.47 -10.58
C ILE A 60 2.90 1.92 -11.03
N ASN A 61 3.96 2.69 -10.74
CA ASN A 61 4.14 4.06 -11.23
C ASN A 61 2.99 5.02 -10.90
N ASN A 62 2.21 4.76 -9.84
CA ASN A 62 1.08 5.60 -9.43
C ASN A 62 1.49 6.64 -8.38
N ILE A 63 0.70 7.71 -8.27
CA ILE A 63 0.73 8.66 -7.16
C ILE A 63 -0.59 8.51 -6.41
N ILE A 64 -0.56 7.99 -5.17
CA ILE A 64 -1.77 7.65 -4.42
C ILE A 64 -1.73 8.39 -3.09
N PHE A 65 -2.65 9.34 -2.89
CA PHE A 65 -2.57 10.24 -1.74
C PHE A 65 -3.93 10.57 -1.15
N GLY A 66 -3.96 10.88 0.14
CA GLY A 66 -5.16 11.35 0.82
C GLY A 66 -5.23 12.88 0.89
N PRO A 67 -6.42 13.44 1.15
CA PRO A 67 -6.55 14.85 1.49
C PRO A 67 -5.91 15.13 2.86
N GLU A 68 -5.58 16.40 3.12
CA GLU A 68 -4.96 16.81 4.36
C GLU A 68 -5.87 16.51 5.57
N GLN A 69 -5.26 16.00 6.64
CA GLN A 69 -5.94 15.73 7.90
C GLN A 69 -5.23 16.45 9.03
N ALA A 70 -5.99 17.23 9.80
CA ALA A 70 -5.44 18.04 10.87
C ALA A 70 -4.98 17.18 12.06
N GLY A 71 -3.98 17.68 12.78
CA GLY A 71 -3.51 17.08 14.03
C GLY A 71 -2.69 15.80 13.85
N PRO A 72 -2.37 15.12 14.97
CA PRO A 72 -1.53 13.93 14.94
C PRO A 72 -2.13 12.81 14.11
N SER A 73 -1.29 12.11 13.35
CA SER A 73 -1.75 11.04 12.47
C SER A 73 -2.47 9.92 13.20
N SER A 74 -2.31 9.78 14.53
CA SER A 74 -3.02 8.83 15.40
C SER A 74 -4.54 9.04 15.44
N GLY A 75 -5.05 10.25 15.19
CA GLY A 75 -6.48 10.56 15.14
C GLY A 75 -7.08 10.62 13.73
N TRP A 76 -6.28 10.43 12.68
CA TRP A 76 -6.75 10.50 11.30
C TRP A 76 -7.78 9.42 10.97
N VAL A 77 -8.74 9.78 10.13
CA VAL A 77 -9.67 8.85 9.50
C VAL A 77 -8.88 7.82 8.71
N VAL A 78 -9.34 6.58 8.73
CA VAL A 78 -8.62 5.45 8.17
C VAL A 78 -8.85 5.35 6.65
N ASN A 79 -8.30 6.31 5.91
CA ASN A 79 -8.19 6.28 4.46
C ASN A 79 -6.93 5.52 4.03
N ARG A 80 -7.04 4.69 2.98
CA ARG A 80 -5.95 3.81 2.55
C ARG A 80 -5.66 3.87 1.06
N GLY A 81 -4.40 3.70 0.69
CA GLY A 81 -4.01 3.58 -0.71
C GLY A 81 -4.56 2.29 -1.31
N PHE A 82 -4.17 1.15 -0.74
CA PHE A 82 -4.76 -0.14 -1.10
C PHE A 82 -4.95 -1.11 0.06
N VAL A 83 -5.84 -2.07 -0.13
CA VAL A 83 -6.07 -3.20 0.78
C VAL A 83 -6.14 -4.47 -0.06
N THR A 84 -5.45 -5.52 0.38
CA THR A 84 -5.59 -6.85 -0.20
C THR A 84 -6.79 -7.56 0.41
N GLN A 85 -7.52 -8.36 -0.35
CA GLN A 85 -8.52 -9.26 0.21
C GLN A 85 -7.80 -10.44 0.88
N ALA A 86 -8.33 -10.94 1.99
CA ALA A 86 -7.75 -12.09 2.67
C ALA A 86 -7.90 -13.37 1.83
N ASN A 87 -6.94 -14.29 2.03
CA ASN A 87 -6.91 -15.67 1.52
C ASN A 87 -6.42 -15.86 0.07
N ASN A 88 -5.28 -16.54 -0.04
CA ASN A 88 -4.71 -17.20 -1.23
C ASN A 88 -4.51 -16.29 -2.46
N MET A 89 -4.22 -15.01 -2.23
CA MET A 89 -3.67 -14.15 -3.27
C MET A 89 -2.16 -14.24 -3.28
N THR A 90 -1.58 -14.40 -4.47
CA THR A 90 -0.12 -14.46 -4.63
C THR A 90 0.36 -13.55 -5.76
N ASN A 91 1.65 -13.20 -5.71
CA ASN A 91 2.33 -12.44 -6.74
C ASN A 91 1.69 -11.07 -7.01
N LEU A 92 1.42 -10.31 -5.93
CA LEU A 92 1.13 -8.88 -6.04
C LEU A 92 2.45 -8.10 -6.09
N LEU A 93 2.67 -7.35 -7.16
CA LEU A 93 3.79 -6.41 -7.27
C LEU A 93 3.30 -4.97 -7.04
N VAL A 94 3.85 -4.29 -6.04
CA VAL A 94 3.63 -2.85 -5.80
C VAL A 94 4.95 -2.12 -5.97
N ARG A 95 5.11 -1.39 -7.08
CA ARG A 95 6.43 -0.85 -7.44
C ARG A 95 6.44 0.56 -8.01
N ASN A 96 7.44 1.35 -7.62
CA ASN A 96 7.67 2.72 -8.12
C ASN A 96 6.47 3.66 -7.91
N ASN A 97 5.63 3.42 -6.90
CA ASN A 97 4.54 4.32 -6.56
C ASN A 97 5.00 5.36 -5.53
N ILE A 98 4.25 6.45 -5.45
CA ILE A 98 4.37 7.45 -4.40
C ILE A 98 3.09 7.39 -3.55
N PHE A 99 3.22 7.20 -2.25
CA PHE A 99 2.11 7.22 -1.30
C PHE A 99 2.28 8.33 -0.27
N PHE A 100 1.27 9.18 -0.07
CA PHE A 100 1.36 10.21 0.98
C PHE A 100 0.03 10.72 1.52
N SER A 101 0.07 11.34 2.71
CA SER A 101 -1.12 11.94 3.35
C SER A 101 -2.30 10.97 3.52
N LEU A 102 -1.99 9.69 3.68
CA LEU A 102 -2.94 8.61 3.96
C LEU A 102 -2.76 8.17 5.40
N ARG A 103 -3.81 7.67 6.05
CA ARG A 103 -3.63 6.94 7.30
C ARG A 103 -2.68 5.77 7.10
N GLN A 104 -2.90 4.96 6.06
CA GLN A 104 -2.03 3.84 5.71
C GLN A 104 -1.84 3.79 4.17
N PRO A 105 -0.60 3.70 3.64
CA PRO A 105 -0.38 3.39 2.23
C PRO A 105 -1.02 2.04 1.86
N ALA A 106 -0.91 1.04 2.74
CA ALA A 106 -1.58 -0.24 2.58
C ALA A 106 -1.92 -0.94 3.89
N TYR A 107 -2.96 -1.78 3.84
CA TYR A 107 -3.21 -2.85 4.81
C TYR A 107 -3.15 -4.20 4.08
N LEU A 108 -2.21 -5.03 4.48
CA LEU A 108 -1.93 -6.32 3.85
C LEU A 108 -2.56 -7.43 4.71
N ASN A 109 -3.76 -7.85 4.32
CA ASN A 109 -4.53 -8.87 5.04
C ASN A 109 -3.85 -10.26 5.04
N PRO A 110 -4.25 -11.16 5.96
CA PRO A 110 -3.65 -12.48 6.12
C PRO A 110 -3.64 -13.39 4.89
N ASN A 111 -2.69 -14.32 4.86
CA ASN A 111 -2.58 -15.43 3.90
C ASN A 111 -2.47 -14.98 2.44
N ILE A 112 -1.61 -13.98 2.21
CA ILE A 112 -1.28 -13.48 0.88
C ILE A 112 0.23 -13.27 0.74
N GLU A 113 0.71 -13.17 -0.50
CA GLU A 113 2.12 -12.87 -0.76
C GLU A 113 2.37 -11.92 -1.95
N GLY A 114 3.51 -11.22 -1.89
CA GLY A 114 3.95 -10.35 -2.97
C GLY A 114 5.22 -9.55 -2.66
N ASP A 115 5.42 -8.50 -3.44
CA ASP A 115 6.61 -7.64 -3.42
C ASP A 115 6.21 -6.16 -3.35
N ILE A 116 6.79 -5.43 -2.40
CA ILE A 116 6.65 -3.97 -2.29
C ILE A 116 8.03 -3.36 -2.51
N VAL A 117 8.26 -2.78 -3.69
CA VAL A 117 9.61 -2.46 -4.17
C VAL A 117 9.71 -1.03 -4.68
N ASN A 118 10.76 -0.29 -4.28
CA ASN A 118 11.08 1.04 -4.81
C ASN A 118 9.94 2.08 -4.73
N ASN A 119 9.08 1.99 -3.73
CA ASN A 119 8.05 3.00 -3.51
C ASN A 119 8.61 4.15 -2.65
N VAL A 120 8.00 5.33 -2.77
CA VAL A 120 8.26 6.49 -1.90
C VAL A 120 7.03 6.68 -1.00
N VAL A 121 7.21 6.70 0.33
CA VAL A 121 6.09 6.82 1.28
C VAL A 121 6.38 7.85 2.35
N TYR A 122 5.47 8.79 2.57
CA TYR A 122 5.64 9.85 3.57
C TYR A 122 4.32 10.39 4.08
N ASN A 123 4.33 11.03 5.26
CA ASN A 123 3.15 11.60 5.89
C ASN A 123 2.02 10.56 6.05
N THR A 124 2.38 9.34 6.45
CA THR A 124 1.44 8.24 6.71
C THR A 124 1.72 7.55 8.04
N ARG A 125 1.07 6.41 8.31
CA ARG A 125 1.46 5.49 9.40
C ARG A 125 2.13 4.20 8.91
N GLY A 126 2.64 4.19 7.68
CA GLY A 126 3.41 3.09 7.13
C GLY A 126 2.58 1.91 6.63
N PHE A 127 3.25 1.00 5.94
CA PHE A 127 2.65 -0.25 5.49
C PHE A 127 2.29 -1.12 6.70
N VAL A 128 1.09 -1.68 6.70
CA VAL A 128 0.66 -2.61 7.75
C VAL A 128 0.64 -4.02 7.19
N VAL A 129 1.45 -4.89 7.79
CA VAL A 129 1.52 -6.33 7.50
C VAL A 129 0.74 -7.06 8.59
N ASP A 130 -0.31 -7.75 8.19
CA ASP A 130 -1.17 -8.54 9.08
C ASP A 130 -1.18 -9.99 8.60
N GLU A 131 -0.27 -10.82 9.16
CA GLU A 131 -0.11 -12.24 8.79
C GLU A 131 0.10 -12.49 7.27
N ALA A 132 0.63 -11.49 6.56
CA ALA A 132 0.97 -11.56 5.14
C ALA A 132 2.47 -11.84 4.94
N ILE A 133 2.86 -12.24 3.72
CA ILE A 133 4.26 -12.50 3.35
C ILE A 133 4.66 -11.56 2.21
N PHE A 134 5.32 -10.45 2.53
CA PHE A 134 5.79 -9.48 1.55
C PHE A 134 7.28 -9.24 1.64
N VAL A 135 7.95 -9.25 0.48
CA VAL A 135 9.33 -8.80 0.37
C VAL A 135 9.33 -7.28 0.16
N PHE A 136 9.95 -6.56 1.10
CA PHE A 136 10.17 -5.13 0.99
C PHE A 136 11.61 -4.85 0.56
N SER A 137 11.81 -4.08 -0.51
CA SER A 137 13.15 -3.71 -0.97
C SER A 137 13.18 -2.35 -1.67
N GLY A 138 14.21 -1.54 -1.36
CA GLY A 138 14.45 -0.27 -2.04
C GLY A 138 13.40 0.81 -1.80
N ASN A 139 12.44 0.59 -0.89
CA ASN A 139 11.48 1.63 -0.53
C ASN A 139 12.18 2.75 0.24
N SER A 140 11.68 3.97 0.06
CA SER A 140 12.24 5.18 0.66
C SER A 140 11.16 6.02 1.34
N TRP A 141 11.59 6.83 2.31
CA TRP A 141 10.70 7.54 3.23
C TRP A 141 10.97 9.05 3.13
N GLY A 142 9.92 9.82 2.94
CA GLY A 142 10.01 11.27 2.73
C GLY A 142 9.65 12.11 3.96
N ILE A 143 9.54 13.42 3.75
CA ILE A 143 9.11 14.40 4.75
C ILE A 143 7.75 14.97 4.31
N PRO A 144 6.75 15.14 5.21
CA PRO A 144 6.76 14.76 6.63
C PRO A 144 6.96 13.26 6.86
N GLU A 145 7.63 12.89 7.95
CA GLU A 145 7.94 11.49 8.25
C GLU A 145 6.67 10.65 8.45
N ASN A 146 6.76 9.35 8.20
CA ASN A 146 5.71 8.43 8.63
C ASN A 146 5.76 8.25 10.16
N ALA A 147 4.65 7.84 10.77
CA ALA A 147 4.66 7.46 12.19
C ALA A 147 5.59 6.26 12.45
N VAL A 148 5.54 5.28 11.55
CA VAL A 148 6.48 4.16 11.35
C VAL A 148 6.42 3.83 9.87
N ASP A 149 7.44 3.18 9.32
CA ASP A 149 7.51 2.91 7.87
C ASP A 149 6.88 1.56 7.51
N ILE A 150 7.16 0.55 8.33
CA ILE A 150 6.62 -0.81 8.20
C ILE A 150 6.19 -1.28 9.59
N ALA A 151 4.94 -1.71 9.73
CA ALA A 151 4.41 -2.33 10.93
C ALA A 151 4.14 -3.83 10.67
N LEU A 152 4.73 -4.69 11.49
CA LEU A 152 4.48 -6.13 11.50
C LEU A 152 3.55 -6.45 12.66
N LEU A 153 2.29 -6.79 12.38
CA LEU A 153 1.30 -7.07 13.41
C LEU A 153 1.45 -8.48 13.99
N PHE A 154 0.81 -8.69 15.14
CA PHE A 154 0.69 -9.98 15.80
C PHE A 154 0.29 -11.08 14.81
N GLY A 155 0.94 -12.24 14.90
CA GLY A 155 0.72 -13.37 13.99
C GLY A 155 1.55 -13.32 12.70
N THR A 156 2.14 -12.17 12.32
CA THR A 156 3.09 -12.12 11.21
C THR A 156 4.30 -13.00 11.54
N ILE A 157 4.79 -13.77 10.56
CA ILE A 157 5.81 -14.78 10.78
C ILE A 157 7.15 -14.17 11.25
N THR A 158 7.91 -14.95 12.02
CA THR A 158 9.34 -14.72 12.24
C THR A 158 10.17 -15.46 11.18
N GLY A 159 11.37 -14.96 10.88
CA GLY A 159 12.21 -15.42 9.78
C GLY A 159 12.01 -14.61 8.50
N ALA A 160 12.48 -15.18 7.38
CA ALA A 160 12.30 -14.54 6.08
C ALA A 160 10.80 -14.36 5.75
N PRO A 161 10.40 -13.23 5.12
CA PRO A 161 11.25 -12.19 4.56
C PRO A 161 11.58 -11.03 5.53
N TYR A 162 11.08 -11.06 6.76
CA TYR A 162 11.15 -9.90 7.67
C TYR A 162 12.42 -9.85 8.51
N ASP A 163 12.98 -11.00 8.86
CA ASP A 163 14.14 -11.09 9.74
C ASP A 163 15.45 -11.34 8.96
N PRO A 164 16.58 -10.74 9.42
CA PRO A 164 16.69 -9.85 10.58
C PRO A 164 16.12 -8.45 10.29
N LEU A 165 15.41 -7.86 11.26
CA LEU A 165 14.80 -6.53 11.13
C LEU A 165 15.80 -5.43 10.74
N THR A 166 17.06 -5.57 11.12
CA THR A 166 18.14 -4.65 10.71
C THR A 166 18.37 -4.70 9.20
N ALA A 167 18.36 -5.88 8.59
CA ALA A 167 18.47 -6.00 7.14
C ALA A 167 17.20 -5.49 6.44
N LEU A 168 16.01 -5.79 6.97
CA LEU A 168 14.76 -5.22 6.46
C LEU A 168 14.80 -3.69 6.46
N SER A 169 15.23 -3.08 7.56
CA SER A 169 15.39 -1.64 7.69
C SER A 169 16.40 -1.08 6.70
N THR A 170 17.63 -1.61 6.67
CA THR A 170 18.70 -1.11 5.79
C THR A 170 18.35 -1.26 4.30
N ASN A 171 17.73 -2.37 3.90
CA ASN A 171 17.31 -2.60 2.51
C ASN A 171 16.19 -1.66 2.06
N ASN A 172 15.52 -0.97 3.00
CA ASN A 172 14.47 -0.01 2.73
C ASN A 172 14.88 1.35 3.32
N SER A 173 16.05 1.85 2.94
CA SER A 173 16.51 3.21 3.28
C SER A 173 16.47 3.55 4.78
N ASN A 174 16.88 2.59 5.63
CA ASN A 174 16.84 2.69 7.10
C ASN A 174 15.42 2.89 7.65
N ALA A 175 14.46 2.11 7.14
CA ALA A 175 13.07 2.15 7.59
C ALA A 175 12.93 1.97 9.10
N THR A 176 12.04 2.75 9.71
CA THR A 176 11.57 2.53 11.07
C THR A 176 10.58 1.37 11.08
N ILE A 177 10.98 0.25 11.67
CA ILE A 177 10.16 -0.96 11.77
C ILE A 177 9.46 -1.00 13.12
N SER A 178 8.13 -1.14 13.11
CA SER A 178 7.34 -1.47 14.30
C SER A 178 7.07 -2.97 14.31
N ASP A 179 7.84 -3.71 15.11
CA ASP A 179 7.60 -5.14 15.32
C ASP A 179 6.63 -5.36 16.48
N GLN A 180 5.45 -5.91 16.20
CA GLN A 180 4.37 -6.20 17.15
C GLN A 180 3.97 -7.69 17.11
N ARG A 181 4.82 -8.53 16.50
CA ARG A 181 4.62 -9.98 16.35
C ARG A 181 4.58 -10.72 17.68
#